data_AF-A0A379AJ87-F1
#
_entry.id   AF-A0A379AJ87-F1
#
_cell.length_a   1.000
_cell.length_b   1.000
_cell.length_c   1.000
_cell.angle_alpha   90.00
_cell.angle_beta   90.00
_cell.angle_gamma   90.00
#
_symmetry.space_group_name_H-M   'P 1'
#
loop_
_entity.id
_entity.type
_entity.pdbx_description
1 polymer ?
#
loop_
_entity_poly.entity_id
_entity_poly.type
_entity_poly.pdbx_seq_one_letter_code
_entity_poly.pdbx_strand_id
1 'polypeptide(L)'
;MAKKGNRNIPRDTINKESLVNSDSSYVTDLEKKIFDFPSIKRDGLREKIIDKKPYVILKYFQDDWECFSDWKKEELKQFSTFVKKLSNYTWGNIYETGGKVGNKTGFGYTKYHLSEMKSGKETIKKVQSLIDPELAFFELRINDKLRVHGFQSQSAFFLVMLDREHRVFP
;
A
#
# COMPACT_ATOMS: atom_id res chain seq x y z
N MET A 1 -60.88 -9.99 15.30
CA MET A 1 -60.37 -9.42 14.04
C MET A 1 -59.55 -8.18 14.37
N ALA A 2 -58.21 -8.26 14.33
CA ALA A 2 -57.34 -7.13 14.66
C ALA A 2 -57.08 -6.26 13.42
N LYS A 3 -57.45 -4.98 13.48
CA LYS A 3 -57.17 -4.00 12.42
C LYS A 3 -55.67 -3.69 12.40
N LYS A 4 -54.99 -4.10 11.33
CA LYS A 4 -53.58 -3.78 11.05
C LYS A 4 -53.50 -2.29 10.67
N GLY A 5 -53.09 -1.44 11.61
CA GLY A 5 -52.85 -0.02 11.35
C GLY A 5 -51.62 0.15 10.46
N ASN A 6 -51.83 0.53 9.21
CA ASN A 6 -50.77 0.83 8.26
C ASN A 6 -50.12 2.16 8.67
N ARG A 7 -49.01 2.12 9.41
CA ARG A 7 -48.24 3.32 9.74
C ARG A 7 -47.53 3.79 8.48
N ASN A 8 -48.11 4.79 7.82
CA ASN A 8 -47.44 5.51 6.74
C ASN A 8 -46.23 6.22 7.34
N ILE A 9 -45.03 5.67 7.12
CA ILE A 9 -43.78 6.32 7.49
C ILE A 9 -43.60 7.49 6.50
N PRO A 10 -43.54 8.75 6.97
CA PRO A 10 -43.37 9.89 6.08
C PRO A 10 -42.04 9.76 5.32
N ARG A 11 -42.06 9.92 3.99
CA ARG A 11 -40.86 9.87 3.12
C ARG A 11 -39.77 10.83 3.59
N ASP A 12 -40.14 11.93 4.22
CA ASP A 12 -39.20 12.92 4.76
C ASP A 12 -38.37 12.39 5.94
N THR A 13 -38.91 11.44 6.70
CA THR A 13 -38.19 10.73 7.78
C THR A 13 -37.17 9.74 7.19
N ILE A 14 -37.55 9.04 6.11
CA ILE A 14 -36.68 8.10 5.39
C ILE A 14 -35.53 8.87 4.71
N ASN A 15 -35.80 10.05 4.16
CA ASN A 15 -34.79 10.92 3.55
C ASN A 15 -33.87 11.59 4.58
N LYS A 16 -34.35 11.85 5.80
CA LYS A 16 -33.50 12.34 6.90
C LYS A 16 -32.60 11.23 7.45
N GLU A 17 -33.10 10.00 7.60
CA GLU A 17 -32.28 8.87 8.04
C GLU A 17 -31.24 8.44 6.98
N SER A 18 -31.55 8.57 5.69
CA SER A 18 -30.57 8.28 4.62
C SER A 18 -29.45 9.32 4.53
N LEU A 19 -29.71 10.57 4.91
CA LEU A 19 -28.69 11.63 5.02
C LEU A 19 -27.83 11.52 6.28
N VAL A 20 -28.36 10.94 7.37
CA VAL A 20 -27.61 10.74 8.63
C VAL A 20 -26.75 9.46 8.57
N ASN A 21 -27.09 8.49 7.73
CA ASN A 21 -26.38 7.20 7.64
C ASN A 21 -25.24 7.14 6.60
N SER A 22 -25.00 8.20 5.82
CA SER A 22 -23.85 8.22 4.90
C SER A 22 -22.49 8.44 5.59
N ASP A 23 -22.50 8.87 6.86
CA ASP A 23 -21.32 9.07 7.72
C ASP A 23 -21.19 7.98 8.81
N SER A 24 -21.53 6.73 8.50
CA SER A 24 -21.47 5.61 9.46
C SER A 24 -20.07 5.14 9.85
N SER A 25 -19.04 5.97 9.69
CA SER A 25 -17.73 5.72 10.30
C SER A 25 -17.62 6.58 11.56
N TYR A 26 -17.54 5.94 12.74
CA TYR A 26 -17.14 6.56 14.02
C TYR A 26 -15.68 7.06 14.00
N VAL A 27 -15.19 7.47 12.84
CA VAL A 27 -13.79 7.76 12.55
C VAL A 27 -13.67 9.25 12.36
N THR A 28 -12.93 9.88 13.26
CA THR A 28 -12.60 11.30 13.21
C THR A 28 -11.81 11.63 11.94
N ASP A 29 -11.82 12.89 11.50
CA ASP A 29 -11.00 13.30 10.34
C ASP A 29 -9.49 13.10 10.57
N LEU A 30 -9.07 13.16 11.84
CA LEU A 30 -7.71 12.83 12.23
C LEU A 30 -7.41 11.34 12.00
N GLU A 31 -8.31 10.43 12.42
CA GLU A 31 -8.16 9.00 12.16
C GLU A 31 -8.24 8.69 10.66
N LYS A 32 -9.10 9.38 9.89
CA LYS A 32 -9.10 9.33 8.42
C LYS A 32 -7.75 9.65 7.83
N LYS A 33 -7.07 10.66 8.36
CA LYS A 33 -5.72 11.02 7.94
C LYS A 33 -4.67 9.99 8.40
N ILE A 34 -4.74 9.51 9.64
CA ILE A 34 -3.77 8.56 10.21
C ILE A 34 -3.83 7.21 9.49
N PHE A 35 -5.04 6.69 9.26
CA PHE A 35 -5.26 5.41 8.60
C PHE A 35 -5.37 5.52 7.08
N ASP A 36 -5.19 6.74 6.55
CA ASP A 36 -5.23 7.05 5.12
C ASP A 36 -6.52 6.55 4.43
N PHE A 37 -7.65 6.75 5.11
CA PHE A 37 -8.96 6.40 4.56
C PHE A 37 -9.23 7.22 3.29
N PRO A 38 -9.87 6.63 2.26
CA PRO A 38 -10.20 7.34 1.03
C PRO A 38 -11.01 8.60 1.34
N SER A 39 -10.48 9.77 0.98
CA SER A 39 -11.12 11.05 1.20
C SER A 39 -11.71 11.58 -0.11
N ILE A 40 -12.86 12.24 -0.01
CA ILE A 40 -13.50 12.97 -1.10
C ILE A 40 -13.09 14.44 -0.97
N LYS A 41 -12.53 15.00 -2.05
CA LYS A 41 -12.16 16.42 -2.13
C LYS A 41 -13.42 17.29 -2.26
N ARG A 42 -13.27 18.60 -2.05
CA ARG A 42 -14.38 19.58 -2.09
C ARG A 42 -15.09 19.65 -3.44
N ASP A 43 -14.42 19.24 -4.52
CA ASP A 43 -14.96 19.13 -5.88
C ASP A 43 -15.74 17.82 -6.13
N GLY A 44 -15.93 16.99 -5.10
CA GLY A 44 -16.60 15.70 -5.20
C GLY A 44 -15.71 14.58 -5.77
N LEU A 45 -14.46 14.87 -6.13
CA LEU A 45 -13.54 13.85 -6.66
C LEU A 45 -12.78 13.15 -5.53
N ARG A 46 -12.50 11.86 -5.71
CA ARG A 46 -11.62 11.13 -4.77
C ARG A 46 -10.19 11.63 -4.89
N GLU A 47 -9.49 11.66 -3.77
CA GLU A 47 -8.05 11.88 -3.78
C GLU A 47 -7.34 10.82 -4.64
N LYS A 48 -6.47 11.28 -5.53
CA LYS A 48 -5.75 10.39 -6.43
C LYS A 48 -4.56 9.79 -5.71
N ILE A 49 -4.43 8.47 -5.79
CA ILE A 49 -3.32 7.71 -5.19
C ILE A 49 -1.95 8.23 -5.67
N ILE A 50 -1.85 8.67 -6.93
CA ILE A 50 -0.60 9.21 -7.51
C ILE A 50 -0.05 10.44 -6.76
N ASP A 51 -0.92 11.20 -6.09
CA ASP A 51 -0.54 12.43 -5.38
C ASP A 51 -0.16 12.12 -3.91
N LYS A 52 -0.43 10.90 -3.44
CA LYS A 52 -0.19 10.49 -2.05
C LYS A 52 1.29 10.21 -1.81
N LYS A 53 1.76 10.56 -0.61
CA LYS A 53 3.15 10.34 -0.15
C LYS A 53 3.25 9.03 0.62
N PRO A 54 4.12 8.09 0.22
CA PRO A 54 4.12 6.79 0.85
C PRO A 54 4.78 6.71 2.21
N TYR A 55 4.36 5.71 2.97
CA TYR A 55 5.02 5.26 4.19
C TYR A 55 5.11 3.74 4.21
N VAL A 56 6.05 3.20 4.99
CA VAL A 56 6.29 1.76 5.07
C VAL A 56 5.44 1.12 6.15
N ILE A 57 4.77 0.01 5.82
CA ILE A 57 4.04 -0.85 6.76
C ILE A 57 4.64 -2.25 6.75
N LEU A 58 4.83 -2.85 7.93
CA LEU A 58 5.41 -4.19 8.11
C LEU A 58 4.36 -5.29 8.43
N LYS A 59 3.06 -5.00 8.31
CA LYS A 59 1.97 -5.93 8.64
C LYS A 59 2.11 -7.31 8.00
N TYR A 60 2.65 -7.38 6.78
CA TYR A 60 2.84 -8.62 6.03
C TYR A 60 4.32 -8.96 5.80
N PHE A 61 5.22 -8.38 6.60
CA PHE A 61 6.64 -8.67 6.52
C PHE A 61 6.91 -10.16 6.80
N GLN A 62 7.75 -10.78 5.98
CA GLN A 62 8.11 -12.20 6.06
C GLN A 62 9.57 -12.32 6.49
N ASP A 63 9.78 -12.48 7.79
CA ASP A 63 11.10 -12.61 8.43
C ASP A 63 11.76 -13.97 8.18
N ASP A 64 10.97 -14.99 7.80
CA ASP A 64 11.44 -16.31 7.39
C ASP A 64 12.27 -16.31 6.10
N TRP A 65 12.11 -15.30 5.25
CA TRP A 65 12.94 -15.11 4.05
C TRP A 65 14.26 -14.39 4.36
N GLU A 66 14.17 -13.25 5.04
CA GLU A 66 15.32 -12.43 5.42
C GLU A 66 14.88 -11.45 6.52
N CYS A 67 15.67 -11.35 7.59
CA CYS A 67 15.34 -10.51 8.73
C CYS A 67 16.23 -9.26 8.79
N PHE A 68 15.71 -8.16 9.34
CA PHE A 68 16.52 -6.97 9.62
C PHE A 68 17.69 -7.23 10.57
N SER A 69 17.64 -8.28 11.40
CA SER A 69 18.75 -8.69 12.26
C SER A 69 19.98 -9.15 11.47
N ASP A 70 19.77 -9.64 10.23
CA ASP A 70 20.85 -10.15 9.38
C ASP A 70 21.53 -9.02 8.57
N TRP A 71 20.90 -7.85 8.53
CA TRP A 71 21.41 -6.66 7.86
C TRP A 71 22.48 -5.98 8.72
N LYS A 72 23.59 -5.59 8.08
CA LYS A 72 24.66 -4.82 8.72
C LYS A 72 24.18 -3.40 9.03
N LYS A 73 24.83 -2.78 10.01
CA LYS A 73 24.57 -1.39 10.42
C LYS A 73 24.46 -0.40 9.26
N GLU A 74 25.37 -0.47 8.29
CA GLU A 74 25.35 0.44 7.14
C GLU A 74 24.17 0.16 6.19
N GLU A 75 23.77 -1.09 6.02
CA GLU A 75 22.61 -1.48 5.20
C GLU A 75 21.31 -0.98 5.87
N LEU A 76 21.19 -1.10 7.20
CA LEU A 76 20.08 -0.55 7.98
C LEU A 76 20.02 0.99 7.93
N LYS A 77 21.18 1.66 7.91
CA LYS A 77 21.26 3.11 7.73
C LYS A 77 20.78 3.54 6.34
N GLN A 78 21.14 2.77 5.31
CA GLN A 78 20.66 2.98 3.95
C GLN A 78 19.15 2.72 3.83
N PHE A 79 18.64 1.66 4.47
CA PHE A 79 17.20 1.42 4.58
C PHE A 79 16.47 2.60 5.25
N SER A 80 16.99 3.11 6.37
CA SER A 80 16.42 4.28 7.04
C SER A 80 16.42 5.52 6.15
N THR A 81 17.46 5.70 5.35
CA THR A 81 17.56 6.79 4.35
C THR A 81 16.54 6.59 3.24
N PHE A 82 16.35 5.35 2.77
CA PHE A 82 15.32 4.99 1.80
C PHE A 82 13.92 5.31 2.33
N VAL A 83 13.57 4.95 3.56
CA VAL A 83 12.26 5.24 4.16
C VAL A 83 12.01 6.76 4.21
N LYS A 84 13.01 7.53 4.65
CA LYS A 84 12.93 9.01 4.65
C LYS A 84 12.74 9.55 3.24
N LYS A 85 13.49 9.05 2.27
CA LYS A 85 13.37 9.48 0.87
C LYS A 85 11.99 9.14 0.32
N LEU A 86 11.50 7.92 0.55
CA LEU A 86 10.19 7.43 0.11
C LEU A 86 9.07 8.38 0.56
N SER A 87 9.09 8.76 1.84
CA SER A 87 8.08 9.67 2.42
C SER A 87 8.08 11.11 1.87
N ASN A 88 9.12 11.49 1.14
CA ASN A 88 9.21 12.81 0.51
C ASN A 88 8.72 12.83 -0.94
N TYR A 89 8.53 11.66 -1.56
CA TYR A 89 8.05 11.51 -2.93
C TYR A 89 6.55 11.22 -2.94
N THR A 90 5.88 11.48 -4.06
CA THR A 90 4.54 10.92 -4.31
C THR A 90 4.65 9.57 -5.03
N TRP A 91 3.58 8.77 -5.01
CA TRP A 91 3.52 7.55 -5.80
C TRP A 91 3.74 7.80 -7.30
N GLY A 92 3.21 8.91 -7.84
CA GLY A 92 3.45 9.32 -9.22
C GLY A 92 4.95 9.45 -9.52
N ASN A 93 5.68 10.20 -8.67
CA ASN A 93 7.13 10.34 -8.84
C ASN A 93 7.86 9.01 -8.71
N ILE A 94 7.40 8.09 -7.84
CA ILE A 94 8.02 6.77 -7.68
C ILE A 94 7.84 5.93 -8.95
N TYR A 95 6.65 5.92 -9.54
CA TYR A 95 6.42 5.18 -10.78
C TYR A 95 7.28 5.68 -11.93
N GLU A 96 7.51 7.00 -12.01
CA GLU A 96 8.40 7.64 -13.01
C GLU A 96 9.86 7.22 -12.84
N THR A 97 10.28 6.73 -11.67
CA THR A 97 11.64 6.18 -11.48
C THR A 97 11.84 4.81 -12.12
N GLY A 98 10.76 4.16 -12.57
CA GLY A 98 10.81 2.93 -13.35
C GLY A 98 11.39 3.15 -14.74
N GLY A 99 11.83 2.07 -15.39
CA GLY A 99 12.43 2.14 -16.72
C GLY A 99 13.02 0.83 -17.19
N LYS A 100 13.52 0.81 -18.44
CA LYS A 100 14.23 -0.35 -19.00
C LYS A 100 15.51 -0.62 -18.20
N VAL A 101 15.93 -1.89 -18.18
CA VAL A 101 17.19 -2.32 -17.56
C VAL A 101 18.34 -1.43 -18.07
N GLY A 102 19.10 -0.83 -17.14
CA GLY A 102 20.18 0.12 -17.44
C GLY A 102 19.82 1.61 -17.34
N ASN A 103 18.53 1.99 -17.44
CA ASN A 103 18.08 3.39 -17.37
C ASN A 103 17.25 3.70 -16.11
N LYS A 104 17.14 2.75 -15.17
CA LYS A 104 16.42 2.95 -13.90
C LYS A 104 17.20 3.93 -13.04
N THR A 105 16.51 4.95 -12.52
CA THR A 105 17.09 5.93 -11.59
C THR A 105 16.32 5.88 -10.26
N GLY A 106 16.84 6.53 -9.21
CA GLY A 106 16.09 6.68 -7.96
C GLY A 106 15.65 5.36 -7.32
N PHE A 107 14.34 5.16 -7.19
CA PHE A 107 13.77 3.95 -6.59
C PHE A 107 13.66 2.77 -7.55
N GLY A 108 13.90 2.95 -8.85
CA GLY A 108 13.87 1.86 -9.82
C GLY A 108 12.60 1.02 -9.79
N TYR A 109 11.43 1.67 -9.63
CA TYR A 109 10.14 1.02 -9.51
C TYR A 109 9.92 -0.03 -10.60
N THR A 110 9.71 -1.29 -10.20
CA THR A 110 9.58 -2.41 -11.15
C THR A 110 8.47 -3.35 -10.70
N LYS A 111 7.32 -3.29 -11.37
CA LYS A 111 6.29 -4.34 -11.26
C LYS A 111 6.83 -5.62 -11.88
N TYR A 112 6.46 -6.74 -11.30
CA TYR A 112 6.85 -8.06 -11.81
C TYR A 112 5.72 -9.06 -11.68
N HIS A 113 5.82 -10.13 -12.46
CA HIS A 113 5.00 -11.33 -12.30
C HIS A 113 5.76 -12.40 -11.51
N LEU A 114 5.04 -13.23 -10.75
CA LEU A 114 5.67 -14.32 -9.99
C LEU A 114 6.36 -15.38 -10.86
N SER A 115 6.05 -15.45 -12.15
CA SER A 115 6.75 -16.29 -13.12
C SER A 115 8.17 -15.79 -13.44
N GLU A 116 8.44 -14.50 -13.21
CA GLU A 116 9.73 -13.86 -13.52
C GLU A 116 10.73 -14.00 -12.37
N MET A 117 10.24 -14.23 -11.15
CA MET A 117 11.08 -14.38 -9.95
C MET A 117 11.93 -15.66 -10.02
N LYS A 118 13.21 -15.53 -9.69
CA LYS A 118 14.13 -16.68 -9.57
C LYS A 118 14.09 -17.33 -8.20
N SER A 119 13.76 -16.55 -7.16
CA SER A 119 13.64 -17.01 -5.78
C SER A 119 12.59 -16.18 -5.02
N GLY A 120 12.22 -16.55 -3.78
CA GLY A 120 11.26 -15.78 -2.96
C GLY A 120 9.79 -15.87 -3.39
N LYS A 121 9.47 -16.64 -4.44
CA LYS A 121 8.10 -16.76 -4.98
C LYS A 121 7.09 -17.27 -3.96
N GLU A 122 7.46 -18.28 -3.18
CA GLU A 122 6.56 -18.88 -2.18
C GLU A 122 6.24 -17.89 -1.03
N THR A 123 7.21 -17.04 -0.67
CA THR A 123 7.03 -15.94 0.30
C THR A 123 5.96 -14.95 -0.18
N ILE A 124 5.99 -14.54 -1.45
CA ILE A 124 4.98 -13.63 -2.01
C ILE A 124 3.62 -14.32 -2.12
N LYS A 125 3.56 -15.58 -2.57
CA LYS A 125 2.30 -16.35 -2.65
C LYS A 125 1.62 -16.49 -1.29
N LYS A 126 2.39 -16.74 -0.24
CA LYS A 126 1.89 -16.79 1.14
C LYS A 126 1.14 -15.50 1.49
N VAL A 127 1.73 -14.34 1.18
CA VAL A 127 1.06 -13.04 1.41
C VAL A 127 -0.14 -12.83 0.48
N GLN A 128 -0.05 -13.19 -0.81
CA GLN A 128 -1.19 -13.10 -1.73
C GLN A 128 -2.42 -13.88 -1.22
N SER A 129 -2.20 -15.07 -0.66
CA SER A 129 -3.28 -15.90 -0.12
C SER A 129 -4.01 -15.28 1.08
N LEU A 130 -3.40 -14.30 1.76
CA LEU A 130 -3.97 -13.61 2.91
C LEU A 130 -4.75 -12.34 2.54
N ILE A 131 -4.58 -11.84 1.32
CA ILE A 131 -5.08 -10.51 0.93
C ILE A 131 -5.92 -10.62 -0.34
N ASP A 132 -5.27 -10.83 -1.48
CA ASP A 132 -5.86 -10.85 -2.80
C ASP A 132 -4.86 -11.51 -3.79
N PRO A 133 -5.26 -12.58 -4.51
CA PRO A 133 -4.44 -13.21 -5.55
C PRO A 133 -4.05 -12.28 -6.71
N GLU A 134 -4.84 -11.25 -7.00
CA GLU A 134 -4.60 -10.33 -8.13
C GLU A 134 -3.74 -9.11 -7.75
N LEU A 135 -3.33 -9.02 -6.49
CA LEU A 135 -2.52 -7.92 -6.00
C LEU A 135 -1.17 -7.86 -6.74
N ALA A 136 -0.88 -6.69 -7.33
CA ALA A 136 0.37 -6.46 -8.04
C ALA A 136 1.51 -6.16 -7.06
N PHE A 137 2.56 -6.98 -7.11
CA PHE A 137 3.79 -6.76 -6.38
C PHE A 137 4.83 -6.03 -7.24
N PHE A 138 5.74 -5.34 -6.58
CA PHE A 138 6.84 -4.65 -7.22
C PHE A 138 8.06 -4.61 -6.29
N GLU A 139 9.21 -4.32 -6.89
CA GLU A 139 10.43 -4.01 -6.17
C GLU A 139 10.74 -2.51 -6.17
N LEU A 140 11.41 -2.07 -5.11
CA LEU A 140 12.05 -0.76 -5.02
C LEU A 140 13.53 -0.93 -4.65
N ARG A 141 14.35 -0.07 -5.23
CA ARG A 141 15.79 0.08 -5.01
C ARG A 141 16.08 0.92 -3.77
N ILE A 142 16.88 0.36 -2.86
CA ILE A 142 17.53 1.12 -1.78
C ILE A 142 18.88 1.65 -2.26
N ASN A 143 19.72 0.77 -2.82
CA ASN A 143 21.01 1.08 -3.46
C ASN A 143 21.23 0.09 -4.62
N ASP A 144 22.38 0.06 -5.30
CA ASP A 144 22.53 -0.84 -6.46
C ASP A 144 22.35 -2.34 -6.17
N LYS A 145 22.60 -2.79 -4.93
CA LYS A 145 22.46 -4.17 -4.48
C LYS A 145 21.17 -4.45 -3.70
N LEU A 146 20.83 -3.62 -2.71
CA LEU A 146 19.71 -3.80 -1.79
C LEU A 146 18.37 -3.48 -2.47
N ARG A 147 17.42 -4.42 -2.40
CA ARG A 147 16.02 -4.24 -2.84
C ARG A 147 15.05 -4.52 -1.71
N VAL A 148 13.85 -4.02 -1.89
CA VAL A 148 12.68 -4.38 -1.09
C VAL A 148 11.52 -4.71 -2.00
N HIS A 149 10.75 -5.71 -1.62
CA HIS A 149 9.58 -6.17 -2.36
C HIS A 149 8.34 -5.96 -1.52
N GLY A 150 7.28 -5.54 -2.19
CA GLY A 150 6.02 -5.27 -1.53
C GLY A 150 4.93 -4.92 -2.51
N PHE A 151 3.85 -4.39 -1.97
CA PHE A 151 2.72 -3.90 -2.74
C PHE A 151 2.24 -2.58 -2.14
N GLN A 152 1.33 -1.94 -2.86
CA GLN A 152 0.76 -0.66 -2.47
C GLN A 152 -0.71 -0.80 -2.13
N SER A 153 -1.16 -0.10 -1.09
CA SER A 153 -2.57 0.24 -0.89
C SER A 153 -2.67 1.67 -0.38
N GLN A 154 -3.34 2.55 -1.14
CA GLN A 154 -3.36 3.99 -0.87
C GLN A 154 -1.91 4.55 -0.76
N SER A 155 -1.59 5.27 0.32
CA SER A 155 -0.23 5.74 0.63
C SER A 155 0.67 4.61 1.15
N ALA A 156 0.12 3.53 1.70
CA ALA A 156 0.93 2.51 2.33
C ALA A 156 1.72 1.69 1.30
N PHE A 157 3.04 1.61 1.49
CA PHE A 157 3.89 0.57 0.94
C PHE A 157 3.99 -0.56 1.96
N PHE A 158 3.33 -1.68 1.70
CA PHE A 158 3.45 -2.87 2.51
C PHE A 158 4.73 -3.60 2.13
N LEU A 159 5.76 -3.43 2.95
CA LEU A 159 7.02 -4.14 2.79
C LEU A 159 6.81 -5.60 3.21
N VAL A 160 7.04 -6.49 2.25
CA VAL A 160 6.84 -7.93 2.44
C VAL A 160 8.16 -8.65 2.59
N MET A 161 9.15 -8.31 1.77
CA MET A 161 10.40 -9.07 1.70
C MET A 161 11.60 -8.14 1.51
N LEU A 162 12.65 -8.40 2.28
CA LEU A 162 13.97 -7.80 2.08
C LEU A 162 14.74 -8.63 1.04
N ASP A 163 15.51 -7.97 0.19
CA ASP A 163 16.43 -8.65 -0.72
C ASP A 163 17.78 -7.95 -0.70
N ARG A 164 18.59 -8.30 0.30
CA ARG A 164 19.91 -7.71 0.52
C ARG A 164 20.91 -8.05 -0.59
N GLU A 165 20.75 -9.18 -1.25
CA GLU A 165 21.73 -9.71 -2.20
C GLU A 165 21.25 -9.72 -3.64
N HIS A 166 20.11 -9.09 -3.94
CA HIS A 166 19.50 -9.10 -5.27
C HIS A 166 19.20 -10.52 -5.77
N ARG A 167 18.79 -11.41 -4.87
CA ARG A 167 18.60 -12.86 -5.13
C ARG A 167 17.29 -13.15 -5.85
N VAL A 168 16.32 -12.23 -5.79
CA VAL A 168 14.99 -12.44 -6.37
C VAL A 168 15.03 -12.31 -7.89
N PHE A 169 15.77 -11.30 -8.38
CA PHE A 169 15.98 -11.00 -9.81
C PHE A 169 17.48 -10.73 -10.10
N PRO A 170 18.36 -11.73 -9.93
CA PRO A 170 19.81 -11.56 -10.08
C PRO A 170 20.23 -11.09 -11.48
#